data_AF-A0A8X7UB56-F1
#
_entry.id   AF-A0A8X7UB56-F1
#
_cell.length_a   1.000
_cell.length_b   1.000
_cell.length_c   1.000
_cell.angle_alpha   90.00
_cell.angle_beta   90.00
_cell.angle_gamma   90.00
#
_symmetry.space_group_name_H-M   'P 1'
#
loop_
_entity.id
_entity.type
_entity.pdbx_description
1 polymer ?
#
loop_
_entity_poly.entity_id
_entity_poly.type
_entity_poly.pdbx_seq_one_letter_code
_entity_poly.pdbx_strand_id
1 'polypeptide(L)'
;MASCGGGLREPPNEQAVLNIYEAMRSELSQIYSNITDLEMQVSEHSLVINAIQPLDQSRKCFRMIGGVLVERTVRGAPSCPAQQGRARGGCEEALRDVGEEEERYDGV
;
A
#
# COMPACT_ATOMS: atom_id res chain seq x y z
N MET A 1 -2.75 58.57 -10.57
CA MET A 1 -3.30 58.32 -9.23
C MET A 1 -3.57 56.82 -9.11
N ALA A 2 -2.88 56.16 -8.18
CA ALA A 2 -2.95 54.73 -7.97
C ALA A 2 -4.30 54.33 -7.35
N SER A 3 -4.90 53.26 -7.85
CA SER A 3 -5.98 52.55 -7.16
C SER A 3 -5.48 51.15 -6.83
N CYS A 4 -4.82 51.02 -5.69
CA CYS A 4 -4.65 49.75 -5.00
C CYS A 4 -6.01 49.39 -4.39
N GLY A 5 -6.64 48.32 -4.88
CA GLY A 5 -7.83 47.73 -4.28
C GLY A 5 -7.62 46.23 -4.17
N GLY A 6 -7.05 45.80 -3.05
CA GLY A 6 -6.92 44.39 -2.72
C GLY A 6 -8.29 43.75 -2.54
N GLY A 7 -8.64 42.82 -3.42
CA GLY A 7 -9.76 41.92 -3.22
C GLY A 7 -9.38 40.89 -2.15
N LEU A 8 -9.82 41.11 -0.92
CA LEU A 8 -9.90 40.06 0.09
C LEU A 8 -10.70 38.90 -0.52
N ARG A 9 -10.07 37.73 -0.62
CA ARG A 9 -10.75 36.47 -0.92
C ARG A 9 -11.85 36.28 0.14
N GLU A 10 -13.12 36.27 -0.29
CA GLU A 10 -14.26 35.92 0.57
C GLU A 10 -13.95 34.61 1.32
N PRO A 11 -14.26 34.53 2.63
CA PRO A 11 -14.05 33.30 3.38
C PRO A 11 -14.89 32.19 2.73
N PRO A 12 -14.34 30.99 2.52
CA PRO A 12 -15.09 29.87 1.95
C PRO A 12 -16.35 29.63 2.77
N ASN A 13 -17.48 29.50 2.07
CA ASN A 13 -18.81 29.25 2.63
C ASN A 13 -18.77 28.12 3.68
N GLU A 14 -19.47 28.26 4.82
CA GLU A 14 -19.37 27.30 5.95
C GLU A 14 -19.69 25.85 5.53
N GLN A 15 -20.63 25.70 4.59
CA GLN A 15 -20.99 24.41 3.99
C GLN A 15 -19.86 23.81 3.14
N ALA A 16 -19.05 24.66 2.47
CA ALA A 16 -17.90 24.19 1.71
C ALA A 16 -16.80 23.67 2.65
N VAL A 17 -16.60 24.30 3.80
CA VAL A 17 -15.64 23.83 4.82
C VAL A 17 -16.06 22.46 5.38
N LEU A 18 -17.35 22.27 5.64
CA LEU A 18 -17.88 20.97 6.10
C LEU A 18 -17.71 19.87 5.04
N ASN A 19 -18.01 20.16 3.77
CA ASN A 19 -17.84 19.19 2.69
C ASN A 19 -16.36 18.80 2.49
N ILE A 20 -15.44 19.76 2.62
CA ILE A 20 -14.00 19.49 2.54
C ILE A 20 -13.56 18.60 3.72
N TYR A 21 -14.06 18.88 4.93
CA TYR A 21 -13.77 18.06 6.10
C TYR A 21 -14.30 16.61 5.97
N GLU A 22 -15.51 16.44 5.46
CA GLU A 22 -16.08 15.11 5.21
C GLU A 22 -15.29 14.33 4.14
N ALA A 23 -14.84 15.02 3.08
CA ALA A 23 -13.99 14.42 2.05
C ALA A 23 -12.64 13.96 2.63
N MET A 24 -11.94 14.83 3.37
CA MET A 24 -10.67 14.48 4.02
C MET A 24 -10.83 13.30 5.00
N ARG A 25 -11.93 13.26 5.75
CA ARG A 25 -12.21 12.15 6.67
C ARG A 25 -12.43 10.83 5.93
N SER A 26 -13.12 10.87 4.78
CA SER A 26 -13.28 9.70 3.93
C SER A 26 -11.95 9.22 3.37
N GLU A 27 -11.08 10.13 2.93
CA GLU A 27 -9.74 9.81 2.43
C GLU A 27 -8.89 9.15 3.52
N LEU A 28 -8.87 9.70 4.74
CA LEU A 28 -8.20 9.07 5.88
C LEU A 28 -8.70 7.65 6.15
N SER A 29 -10.02 7.43 6.15
CA SER A 29 -10.57 6.10 6.35
C SER A 29 -10.16 5.10 5.25
N GLN A 30 -10.01 5.57 4.01
CA GLN A 30 -9.54 4.75 2.89
C GLN A 30 -8.07 4.39 3.04
N ILE A 31 -7.24 5.37 3.42
CA ILE A 31 -5.81 5.16 3.68
C ILE A 31 -5.62 4.12 4.80
N TYR A 32 -6.32 4.24 5.93
CA TYR A 32 -6.25 3.24 7.01
C TYR A 32 -6.67 1.83 6.56
N SER A 33 -7.68 1.74 5.70
CA SER A 33 -8.10 0.44 5.14
C SER A 33 -6.98 -0.15 4.28
N ASN A 34 -6.37 0.66 3.41
CA ASN A 34 -5.27 0.24 2.55
C ASN A 34 -4.02 -0.17 3.34
N ILE A 35 -3.68 0.54 4.42
CA ILE A 35 -2.57 0.18 5.31
C ILE A 35 -2.83 -1.21 5.90
N THR A 36 -4.01 -1.41 6.48
CA THR A 36 -4.36 -2.69 7.11
C THR A 36 -4.31 -3.85 6.10
N ASP A 37 -4.81 -3.63 4.88
CA ASP A 37 -4.75 -4.62 3.80
C ASP A 37 -3.32 -4.96 3.38
N LEU A 38 -2.43 -3.96 3.30
CA LEU A 38 -1.02 -4.17 2.96
C LEU A 38 -0.26 -4.88 4.08
N GLU A 39 -0.51 -4.54 5.34
CA GLU A 39 0.07 -5.21 6.50
C GLU A 39 -0.34 -6.70 6.54
N MET A 40 -1.61 -6.98 6.29
CA MET A 40 -2.12 -8.35 6.18
C MET A 40 -1.42 -9.11 5.04
N GLN A 41 -1.27 -8.51 3.86
CA GLN A 41 -0.55 -9.14 2.73
C GLN A 41 0.90 -9.46 3.07
N VAL A 42 1.63 -8.55 3.73
CA VAL A 42 3.02 -8.78 4.18
C VAL A 42 3.08 -9.96 5.16
N SER A 43 2.12 -10.04 6.07
CA SER A 43 2.04 -11.14 7.05
C SER A 43 1.78 -12.49 6.37
N GLU A 44 0.84 -12.56 5.41
CA GLU A 44 0.52 -13.79 4.68
C GLU A 44 1.71 -14.25 3.83
N HIS A 45 2.34 -13.33 3.10
CA HIS A 45 3.55 -13.63 2.33
C HIS A 45 4.65 -14.17 3.23
N SER A 46 4.82 -13.62 4.44
CA SER A 46 5.81 -14.12 5.40
C SER A 46 5.50 -15.55 5.87
N LEU A 47 4.23 -15.89 6.11
CA LEU A 47 3.82 -17.24 6.47
C LEU A 47 4.07 -18.24 5.34
N VAL A 48 3.77 -17.86 4.09
CA VAL A 48 4.01 -18.70 2.92
C VAL A 48 5.51 -18.94 2.72
N ILE A 49 6.36 -17.92 2.89
CA ILE A 49 7.82 -18.07 2.83
C ILE A 49 8.31 -19.04 3.91
N ASN A 50 7.87 -18.87 5.16
CA ASN A 50 8.28 -19.72 6.28
C ASN A 50 7.86 -21.19 6.09
N ALA A 51 6.69 -21.42 5.52
CA ALA A 51 6.21 -22.76 5.23
C ALA A 51 6.99 -23.42 4.08
N ILE A 52 7.50 -22.65 3.12
CA ILE A 52 8.17 -23.16 1.92
C ILE A 52 9.69 -23.30 2.07
N GLN A 53 10.32 -22.46 2.90
CA GLN A 53 11.76 -22.47 3.14
C GLN A 53 12.35 -23.84 3.55
N PRO A 54 11.68 -24.70 4.36
CA PRO A 54 12.22 -26.01 4.72
C PRO A 54 12.03 -27.10 3.64
N LEU A 55 11.34 -26.81 2.54
CA LEU A 55 11.11 -27.82 1.49
C LEU A 55 12.29 -27.95 0.53
N ASP A 56 12.46 -29.17 0.03
CA ASP A 56 13.51 -29.51 -0.92
C ASP A 56 13.37 -28.72 -2.24
N GLN A 57 14.48 -28.11 -2.66
CA GLN A 57 14.55 -27.20 -3.81
C GLN A 57 14.37 -27.88 -5.18
N SER A 58 14.47 -29.21 -5.24
CA SER A 58 14.27 -30.01 -6.45
C SER A 58 12.80 -30.32 -6.72
N ARG A 59 11.90 -30.07 -5.76
CA ARG A 59 10.47 -30.35 -5.93
C ARG A 59 9.83 -29.42 -6.96
N LYS A 60 8.87 -29.96 -7.72
CA LYS A 60 7.99 -29.21 -8.61
C LYS A 60 6.93 -28.49 -7.76
N CYS A 61 6.67 -27.24 -8.08
CA CYS A 61 5.63 -26.42 -7.47
C CYS A 61 4.83 -25.74 -8.57
N PHE A 62 3.58 -25.44 -8.26
CA PHE A 62 2.64 -24.88 -9.22
C PHE A 62 2.11 -23.57 -8.68
N ARG A 63 2.10 -22.53 -9.53
CA ARG A 63 1.46 -21.25 -9.22
C ARG A 63 0.24 -21.08 -10.11
N MET A 64 -0.89 -20.77 -9.49
CA MET A 64 -2.07 -20.34 -10.22
C MET A 64 -1.93 -18.86 -10.55
N ILE A 65 -2.05 -18.50 -11.82
CA ILE A 65 -2.09 -17.10 -12.29
C ILE A 65 -3.26 -17.00 -13.27
N GLY A 66 -4.28 -16.22 -12.93
CA GLY A 66 -5.43 -15.99 -13.81
C GLY A 66 -6.13 -17.26 -14.28
N GLY A 67 -6.15 -18.31 -13.45
CA GLY A 67 -6.75 -19.61 -13.78
C GLY A 67 -5.83 -20.59 -14.52
N VAL A 68 -4.61 -20.21 -14.88
CA VAL A 68 -3.62 -21.11 -15.48
C VAL A 68 -2.61 -21.56 -14.42
N LEU A 69 -2.37 -22.87 -14.34
CA LEU A 69 -1.35 -23.48 -13.49
C LEU A 69 0.00 -23.46 -14.21
N VAL A 70 0.94 -22.71 -13.67
CA VAL A 70 2.31 -22.63 -14.18
C VAL A 70 3.21 -23.55 -13.35
N GLU A 71 3.80 -24.57 -14.00
CA GLU A 71 4.82 -25.42 -13.39
C GLU A 71 6.13 -24.65 -13.24
N ARG A 72 6.71 -24.69 -12.03
CA ARG A 72 8.03 -24.16 -11.72
C ARG A 72 8.75 -25.10 -10.75
N THR A 73 10.07 -25.07 -10.71
CA THR A 73 10.86 -25.76 -9.67
C THR A 73 10.98 -24.86 -8.45
N VAL A 74 11.11 -25.40 -7.23
CA VAL A 74 11.26 -24.55 -6.02
C VAL A 74 12.44 -23.56 -6.14
N ARG A 75 13.46 -23.92 -6.95
CA ARG A 75 14.61 -23.09 -7.32
C ARG A 75 14.36 -22.00 -8.38
N GLY A 76 13.29 -22.09 -9.17
CA GLY A 76 12.95 -21.16 -10.27
C GLY A 76 11.52 -20.62 -10.21
N ALA A 77 10.79 -20.99 -9.17
CA ALA A 77 9.46 -20.56 -8.85
C ALA A 77 9.48 -19.28 -8.02
N PRO A 78 8.34 -18.59 -7.94
CA PRO A 78 8.16 -17.54 -6.96
C PRO A 78 8.39 -17.99 -5.51
N SER A 79 8.56 -19.30 -5.21
CA SER A 79 9.04 -19.83 -3.92
C SER A 79 10.49 -19.48 -3.59
N CYS A 80 11.27 -18.97 -4.54
CA CYS A 80 12.56 -18.40 -4.21
C CYS A 80 12.34 -17.17 -3.31
N PRO A 81 12.99 -17.11 -2.13
CA PRO A 81 12.93 -15.96 -1.23
C PRO A 81 13.19 -14.63 -1.95
N ALA A 82 13.95 -14.64 -3.05
CA ALA A 82 14.24 -13.46 -3.87
C ALA A 82 13.04 -12.88 -4.66
N GLN A 83 12.07 -13.69 -5.09
CA GLN A 83 10.91 -13.21 -5.88
C GLN A 83 9.73 -12.86 -4.97
N GLN A 84 9.46 -13.68 -3.96
CA GLN A 84 8.50 -13.35 -2.89
C GLN A 84 9.01 -12.22 -2.01
N GLY A 85 10.33 -12.11 -1.78
CA GLY A 85 10.95 -10.96 -1.14
C GLY A 85 10.83 -9.68 -1.98
N ARG A 86 10.71 -9.78 -3.31
CA ARG A 86 10.35 -8.64 -4.16
C ARG A 86 8.88 -8.23 -4.00
N ALA A 87 7.97 -9.20 -3.90
CA ALA A 87 6.56 -8.91 -3.65
C ALA A 87 6.36 -8.32 -2.24
N ARG A 88 6.93 -8.98 -1.22
CA ARG A 88 6.93 -8.51 0.17
C ARG A 88 7.63 -7.16 0.32
N GLY A 89 8.81 -7.00 -0.30
CA GLY A 89 9.55 -5.74 -0.28
C GLY A 89 8.79 -4.60 -0.96
N GLY A 90 8.07 -4.89 -2.05
CA GLY A 90 7.18 -3.90 -2.68
C GLY A 90 5.98 -3.52 -1.81
N CYS A 91 5.40 -4.47 -1.07
CA CYS A 91 4.35 -4.16 -0.09
C CYS A 91 4.92 -3.38 1.12
N GLU A 92 6.13 -3.71 1.57
CA GLU A 92 6.80 -3.05 2.70
C GLU A 92 7.25 -1.63 2.32
N GLU A 93 7.68 -1.42 1.06
CA GLU A 93 7.95 -0.10 0.48
C GLU A 93 6.66 0.73 0.41
N ALA A 94 5.56 0.15 -0.10
CA ALA A 94 4.27 0.84 -0.14
C ALA A 94 3.74 1.21 1.25
N LEU A 95 3.96 0.37 2.27
CA LEU A 95 3.64 0.70 3.67
C LEU A 95 4.48 1.86 4.20
N ARG A 96 5.75 1.95 3.80
CA ARG A 96 6.63 3.07 4.19
C ARG A 96 6.19 4.36 3.51
N ASP A 97 5.86 4.32 2.22
CA ASP A 97 5.35 5.49 1.50
C ASP A 97 4.06 6.04 2.16
N VAL A 98 3.13 5.14 2.54
CA VAL A 98 1.88 5.55 3.21
C VAL A 98 2.14 6.04 4.64
N GLY A 99 3.10 5.45 5.37
CA GLY A 99 3.49 5.90 6.71
C GLY A 99 4.21 7.25 6.70
N GLU A 100 5.03 7.52 5.69
CA GLU A 100 5.68 8.83 5.49
C GLU A 100 4.66 9.92 5.15
N GLU A 101 3.60 9.58 4.39
CA GLU A 101 2.47 10.49 4.21
C GLU A 101 1.75 10.76 5.54
N GLU A 102 1.57 9.77 6.41
CA GLU A 102 0.95 9.97 7.74
C GLU A 102 1.76 10.92 8.63
N GLU A 103 3.09 10.75 8.73
CA GLU A 103 3.97 11.64 9.51
C GLU A 103 3.98 13.08 8.95
N ARG A 104 3.78 13.25 7.64
CA ARG A 104 3.68 14.56 7.01
C ARG A 104 2.40 15.31 7.40
N TYR A 105 1.33 14.59 7.75
CA TYR A 105 0.07 15.17 8.23
C TYR A 105 0.05 15.39 9.75
N ASP A 106 0.72 14.54 10.55
CA ASP A 106 0.79 14.69 12.01
C ASP A 106 1.77 15.81 12.45
N GLY A 107 2.70 16.20 11.57
CA GLY A 107 3.69 17.26 11.80
C GLY A 107 3.21 18.71 11.64
N VAL A 108 1.90 18.98 11.62
CA VAL A 108 1.32 20.35 11.52
C VAL A 108 0.54 20.72 12.78
#